data_AF-M6D3D3-F1
#
_entry.id   AF-M6D3D3-F1
#
_cell.length_a   1.000
_cell.length_b   1.000
_cell.length_c   1.000
_cell.angle_alpha   90.00
_cell.angle_beta   90.00
_cell.angle_gamma   90.00
#
_symmetry.space_group_name_H-M   'P 1'
#
loop_
_entity.id
_entity.type
_entity.pdbx_description
1 polymer ?
#
loop_
_entity_poly.entity_id
_entity_poly.type
_entity_poly.pdbx_seq_one_letter_code
_entity_poly.pdbx_strand_id
1 'polypeptide(L)'
;MNKKGIRFRNALSIGTVCAVLEGLLVFFADPTASRWVLIQSMLFWFSCGCIVTLAETGLPKTIGSILLTELLNLPWFIALVVIPKQYSHLLPLIVASLIFGVIIGFLNKALKTPVPKFAE
;
A
#
# COMPACT_ATOMS: atom_id res chain seq x y z
N MET A 1 9.98 5.97 -24.03
CA MET A 1 10.42 5.54 -22.68
C MET A 1 10.27 4.02 -22.57
N ASN A 2 11.26 3.29 -22.08
CA ASN A 2 11.18 1.81 -21.94
C ASN A 2 10.02 1.42 -20.98
N LYS A 3 9.29 0.34 -21.26
CA LYS A 3 8.20 -0.20 -20.41
C LYS A 3 8.63 -0.33 -18.94
N LYS A 4 9.88 -0.74 -18.69
CA LYS A 4 10.45 -0.82 -17.33
C LYS A 4 10.52 0.54 -16.63
N GLY A 5 10.91 1.59 -17.35
CA GLY A 5 10.99 2.95 -16.81
C GLY A 5 9.61 3.54 -16.49
N ILE A 6 8.59 3.24 -17.31
CA ILE A 6 7.21 3.66 -17.05
C ILE A 6 6.68 2.98 -15.78
N ARG A 7 6.93 1.67 -15.62
CA ARG A 7 6.52 0.92 -14.41
C ARG A 7 7.17 1.48 -13.16
N PHE A 8 8.46 1.77 -13.20
CA PHE A 8 9.18 2.34 -12.06
C PHE A 8 8.66 3.73 -11.70
N ARG A 9 8.45 4.61 -12.69
CA ARG A 9 7.86 5.94 -12.47
C ARG A 9 6.46 5.85 -11.85
N ASN A 10 5.62 4.96 -12.37
CA ASN A 10 4.27 4.77 -11.83
C ASN A 10 4.32 4.19 -10.41
N ALA A 11 5.24 3.27 -10.13
CA ALA A 11 5.46 2.73 -8.78
C ALA A 11 5.82 3.83 -7.78
N LEU A 12 6.79 4.68 -8.13
CA LEU A 12 7.16 5.84 -7.29
C LEU A 12 5.97 6.78 -7.08
N SER A 13 5.22 7.08 -8.13
CA SER A 13 4.05 7.98 -8.04
C SER A 13 2.97 7.41 -7.12
N ILE A 14 2.63 6.13 -7.28
CA ILE A 14 1.64 5.43 -6.45
C ILE A 14 2.12 5.32 -5.00
N GLY A 15 3.39 4.98 -4.79
CA GLY A 15 4.01 4.98 -3.46
C GLY A 15 3.89 6.35 -2.79
N THR A 16 4.22 7.43 -3.49
CA THR A 16 4.09 8.79 -2.94
C THR A 16 2.64 9.12 -2.58
N VAL A 17 1.67 8.75 -3.42
CA VAL A 17 0.25 8.95 -3.09
C VAL A 17 -0.14 8.19 -1.82
N CYS A 18 0.27 6.93 -1.68
CA CYS A 18 -0.01 6.14 -0.48
C CYS A 18 0.64 6.74 0.77
N ALA A 19 1.89 7.19 0.66
CA ALA A 19 2.60 7.85 1.76
C ALA A 19 1.91 9.14 2.21
N VAL A 20 1.47 9.97 1.27
CA VAL A 20 0.75 11.22 1.58
C VAL A 20 -0.60 10.91 2.23
N LEU A 21 -1.35 9.95 1.68
CA LEU A 21 -2.65 9.54 2.25
C LEU A 21 -2.48 9.03 3.68
N GLU A 22 -1.48 8.19 3.94
CA GLU A 22 -1.17 7.75 5.30
C GLU A 22 -0.78 8.91 6.21
N GLY A 23 0.11 9.78 5.76
CA GLY A 23 0.54 10.93 6.54
C GLY A 23 -0.63 11.83 6.94
N LEU A 24 -1.58 12.03 6.03
CA LEU A 24 -2.83 12.76 6.32
C LEU A 24 -3.71 11.99 7.32
N LEU A 25 -3.88 10.68 7.14
CA LEU A 25 -4.68 9.86 8.06
C LEU A 25 -4.14 9.93 9.49
N VAL A 26 -2.83 9.72 9.68
CA VAL A 26 -2.20 9.77 11.01
C VAL A 26 -2.31 11.18 11.60
N PHE A 27 -2.04 12.22 10.80
CA PHE A 27 -2.09 13.61 11.28
C PHE A 27 -3.49 14.00 11.77
N PHE A 28 -4.55 13.58 11.08
CA PHE A 28 -5.93 13.87 11.48
C PHE A 28 -6.47 12.93 12.57
N ALA A 29 -6.03 11.68 12.60
CA ALA A 29 -6.50 10.69 13.56
C ALA A 29 -5.84 10.85 14.94
N ASP A 30 -4.55 11.17 14.97
CA ASP A 30 -3.80 11.37 16.20
C ASP A 30 -2.71 12.43 16.01
N PRO A 31 -3.01 13.72 16.30
CA PRO A 31 -2.04 14.80 16.21
C PRO A 31 -0.93 14.69 17.27
N THR A 32 -1.03 13.78 18.24
CA THR A 32 0.00 13.52 19.26
C THR A 32 0.97 12.42 18.84
N ALA A 33 0.71 11.74 17.72
CA ALA A 33 1.60 10.73 17.17
C ALA A 33 3.02 11.27 16.98
N SER A 34 4.01 10.49 17.42
CA SER A 34 5.40 10.93 17.29
C SER A 34 5.79 11.10 15.81
N ARG A 35 6.65 12.08 15.53
CA ARG A 35 7.17 12.31 14.16
C ARG A 35 7.82 11.06 13.56
N TRP A 36 8.41 10.21 14.41
CA TRP A 36 9.02 8.96 13.99
C TRP A 36 8.00 7.93 13.52
N VAL A 37 6.86 7.79 14.22
CA VAL A 37 5.75 6.91 13.81
C VAL A 37 5.15 7.39 12.49
N LEU A 38 4.99 8.70 12.32
CA LEU A 38 4.51 9.29 11.07
C LEU A 38 5.45 8.93 9.90
N ILE A 39 6.75 9.18 10.05
CA ILE A 39 7.74 8.88 9.00
C ILE A 39 7.78 7.39 8.70
N GLN A 40 7.78 6.53 9.72
CA GLN A 40 7.80 5.08 9.55
C GLN A 40 6.56 4.59 8.79
N SER A 41 5.36 5.09 9.14
CA SER A 41 4.13 4.68 8.48
C SER A 41 4.09 5.16 7.02
N MET A 42 4.47 6.41 6.77
CA MET A 42 4.57 6.95 5.41
C MET A 42 5.56 6.16 4.54
N LEU A 43 6.72 5.79 5.09
CA LEU A 43 7.72 4.97 4.38
C LEU A 43 7.22 3.54 4.11
N PHE A 44 6.48 2.96 5.06
CA PHE A 44 5.85 1.66 4.87
C PHE A 44 4.84 1.71 3.71
N TRP A 45 3.92 2.68 3.73
CA TRP A 45 2.91 2.81 2.69
C TRP A 45 3.48 3.22 1.32
N PHE A 46 4.56 4.01 1.31
CA PHE A 46 5.36 4.26 0.11
C PHE A 46 5.88 2.96 -0.48
N SER A 47 6.55 2.15 0.36
CA SER A 47 7.16 0.90 -0.04
C SER A 47 6.11 -0.11 -0.49
N CYS A 48 4.96 -0.16 0.20
CA CYS A 48 3.81 -0.99 -0.15
C CYS A 48 3.29 -0.62 -1.56
N GLY A 49 2.99 0.65 -1.82
CA GLY A 49 2.54 1.11 -3.13
C GLY A 49 3.53 0.80 -4.26
N CYS A 50 4.83 0.94 -3.98
CA CYS A 50 5.90 0.57 -4.91
C CYS A 50 5.94 -0.94 -5.20
N ILE A 51 6.02 -1.77 -4.15
CA ILE A 51 6.13 -3.23 -4.26
C ILE A 51 4.89 -3.78 -4.95
N VAL A 52 3.69 -3.38 -4.53
CA VAL A 52 2.44 -3.84 -5.13
C VAL A 52 2.34 -3.46 -6.60
N THR A 53 2.84 -2.28 -6.98
CA THR A 53 2.88 -1.85 -8.39
C THR A 53 3.89 -2.66 -9.21
N LEU A 54 5.06 -2.94 -8.65
CA LEU A 54 6.13 -3.66 -9.36
C LEU A 54 5.93 -5.17 -9.40
N ALA A 55 5.31 -5.75 -8.36
CA ALA A 55 5.10 -7.17 -8.22
C ALA A 55 4.29 -7.77 -9.37
N GLU A 56 4.73 -8.93 -9.81
CA GLU A 56 4.14 -9.71 -10.89
C GLU A 56 3.56 -10.97 -10.27
N THR A 57 2.25 -10.97 -10.02
CA THR A 57 1.56 -12.06 -9.32
C THR A 57 0.76 -12.96 -10.27
N GLY A 58 0.74 -12.66 -11.57
CA GLY A 58 -0.12 -13.34 -12.55
C GLY A 58 -1.63 -13.10 -12.37
N LEU A 59 -2.03 -12.38 -11.32
CA LEU A 59 -3.42 -12.03 -11.02
C LEU A 59 -3.83 -10.72 -11.70
N PRO A 60 -5.16 -10.51 -11.90
CA PRO A 60 -5.68 -9.21 -12.29
C PRO A 60 -5.17 -8.13 -11.34
N LYS A 61 -4.69 -7.01 -11.88
CA LYS A 61 -3.94 -6.02 -11.09
C LYS A 61 -4.71 -5.53 -9.86
N THR A 62 -6.03 -5.34 -9.96
CA THR A 62 -6.86 -4.94 -8.82
C THR A 62 -6.87 -5.98 -7.69
N ILE A 63 -7.08 -7.26 -8.02
CA ILE A 63 -7.12 -8.35 -7.03
C ILE A 63 -5.73 -8.56 -6.43
N GLY A 64 -4.70 -8.61 -7.29
CA GLY A 64 -3.32 -8.73 -6.84
C GLY A 64 -2.90 -7.57 -5.94
N SER A 65 -3.43 -6.36 -6.18
CA SER A 65 -3.13 -5.20 -5.35
C SER A 65 -3.72 -5.32 -3.96
N ILE A 66 -4.98 -5.76 -3.84
CA ILE A 66 -5.64 -5.97 -2.54
C ILE A 66 -4.91 -7.06 -1.75
N LEU A 67 -4.74 -8.24 -2.35
CA LEU A 67 -4.13 -9.38 -1.65
C LEU A 67 -2.70 -9.10 -1.22
N LEU A 68 -1.89 -8.46 -2.08
CA LEU A 68 -0.51 -8.16 -1.73
C LEU A 68 -0.41 -7.04 -0.69
N THR A 69 -1.33 -6.07 -0.71
CA THR A 69 -1.39 -5.03 0.32
C THR A 69 -1.72 -5.63 1.68
N GLU A 70 -2.71 -6.52 1.76
CA GLU A 70 -3.03 -7.28 2.98
C GLU A 70 -1.84 -8.11 3.47
N LEU A 71 -1.17 -8.83 2.56
CA LEU A 71 0.00 -9.64 2.90
C LEU A 71 1.13 -8.79 3.49
N LEU A 72 1.40 -7.64 2.88
CA LEU A 72 2.42 -6.71 3.36
C LEU A 72 2.04 -6.05 4.68
N ASN A 73 0.75 -6.00 5.02
CA ASN A 73 0.25 -5.42 6.28
C ASN A 73 0.25 -6.41 7.46
N LEU A 74 0.47 -7.71 7.22
CA LEU A 74 0.50 -8.73 8.28
C LEU A 74 1.45 -8.42 9.46
N PRO A 75 2.67 -7.88 9.26
CA PRO A 75 3.53 -7.51 10.38
C PRO A 75 2.88 -6.49 11.32
N TRP A 76 2.08 -5.57 10.78
CA TRP A 76 1.33 -4.60 11.59
C TRP A 76 0.17 -5.24 12.34
N PHE A 77 -0.51 -6.22 11.76
CA PHE A 77 -1.55 -6.97 12.48
C PHE A 77 -0.94 -7.70 13.69
N ILE A 78 0.24 -8.30 13.52
CA ILE A 78 0.95 -8.97 14.61
C ILE A 78 1.35 -7.96 15.69
N ALA A 79 1.97 -6.84 15.28
CA ALA A 79 2.50 -5.83 16.19
C ALA A 79 1.43 -5.04 16.96
N LEU A 80 0.29 -4.74 16.31
CA LEU A 80 -0.73 -3.85 16.86
C LEU A 80 -1.96 -4.58 17.41
N VAL A 81 -2.19 -5.83 17.00
CA VAL A 81 -3.37 -6.59 17.41
C VAL A 81 -2.97 -7.80 18.25
N VAL A 82 -2.11 -8.66 17.72
CA VAL A 82 -1.83 -9.98 18.32
C VAL A 82 -0.98 -9.85 19.58
N ILE A 83 0.15 -9.13 19.51
CA ILE A 83 1.06 -8.93 20.63
C ILE A 83 0.39 -8.16 21.79
N PRO A 84 -0.21 -6.98 21.57
CA PRO A 84 -0.86 -6.23 22.65
C PRO A 84 -2.27 -6.75 22.99
N LYS A 85 -2.75 -7.79 22.30
CA LYS A 85 -4.10 -8.39 22.46
C LYS A 85 -5.25 -7.40 22.24
N GLN A 86 -5.06 -6.38 21.40
CA GLN A 86 -6.05 -5.33 21.11
C GLN A 86 -6.88 -5.66 19.85
N TYR A 87 -7.73 -6.67 19.95
CA TYR A 87 -8.55 -7.15 18.83
C TYR A 87 -9.53 -6.12 18.25
N SER A 88 -9.84 -5.06 18.99
CA SER A 88 -10.63 -3.92 18.49
C SER A 88 -9.97 -3.21 17.30
N HIS A 89 -8.64 -3.26 17.18
CA HIS A 89 -7.90 -2.62 16.09
C HIS A 89 -7.86 -3.45 14.81
N LEU A 90 -8.23 -4.74 14.88
CA LEU A 90 -8.14 -5.66 13.75
C LEU A 90 -9.01 -5.23 12.57
N LEU A 91 -10.27 -4.92 12.83
CA LEU A 91 -11.20 -4.52 11.78
C LEU A 91 -10.80 -3.20 11.11
N PRO A 92 -10.47 -2.12 11.86
CA PRO A 92 -9.91 -0.91 11.26
C PRO A 92 -8.66 -1.16 10.39
N LEU A 93 -7.75 -2.01 10.85
CA LEU A 93 -6.51 -2.34 10.15
C LEU A 93 -6.77 -3.05 8.81
N ILE A 94 -7.64 -4.06 8.80
CA ILE A 94 -8.05 -4.76 7.57
C ILE A 94 -8.76 -3.81 6.61
N VAL A 95 -9.70 -3.00 7.13
CA VAL A 95 -10.43 -2.05 6.29
C VAL A 95 -9.48 -1.02 5.67
N ALA A 96 -8.51 -0.51 6.44
CA ALA A 96 -7.50 0.40 5.93
C ALA A 96 -6.67 -0.24 4.81
N SER A 97 -6.12 -1.45 5.02
CA SER A 97 -5.34 -2.11 3.96
C SER A 97 -6.15 -2.45 2.73
N LEU A 98 -7.42 -2.79 2.89
CA LEU A 98 -8.30 -3.04 1.75
C LEU A 98 -8.54 -1.76 0.94
N ILE A 99 -8.77 -0.63 1.61
CA ILE A 99 -8.92 0.69 0.95
C ILE A 99 -7.64 1.04 0.19
N PHE A 100 -6.47 0.95 0.83
CA PHE A 100 -5.20 1.24 0.15
C PHE A 100 -4.92 0.29 -1.01
N GLY A 101 -5.21 -1.00 -0.86
CA GLY A 101 -5.06 -1.99 -1.92
C GLY A 101 -5.95 -1.70 -3.14
N VAL A 102 -7.19 -1.26 -2.91
CA VAL A 102 -8.09 -0.78 -3.96
C VAL A 102 -7.54 0.48 -4.64
N ILE A 103 -7.07 1.46 -3.87
CA ILE A 103 -6.47 2.69 -4.39
C ILE A 103 -5.27 2.37 -5.28
N ILE A 104 -4.35 1.51 -4.83
CA ILE A 104 -3.18 1.09 -5.60
C ILE A 104 -3.61 0.41 -6.90
N GLY A 105 -4.60 -0.49 -6.85
CA GLY A 105 -5.14 -1.16 -8.03
C GLY A 105 -5.76 -0.19 -9.03
N PHE A 106 -6.56 0.76 -8.54
CA PHE A 106 -7.18 1.80 -9.34
C PHE A 106 -6.14 2.72 -9.99
N LEU A 107 -5.16 3.20 -9.23
CA LEU A 107 -4.10 4.07 -9.75
C LEU A 107 -3.24 3.36 -10.80
N ASN A 108 -2.97 2.07 -10.63
CA ASN A 108 -2.29 1.27 -11.64
C ASN A 108 -3.06 1.22 -12.96
N LYS A 109 -4.39 1.09 -12.90
CA LYS A 109 -5.26 1.11 -14.08
C LYS A 109 -5.33 2.51 -14.70
N ALA A 110 -5.47 3.55 -13.88
CA ALA A 110 -5.54 4.95 -14.33
C ALA A 110 -4.25 5.42 -15.01
N LEU A 111 -3.08 5.05 -14.45
CA LEU A 111 -1.77 5.37 -15.00
C LEU A 111 -1.32 4.44 -16.14
N LYS A 112 -2.20 3.52 -16.57
CA LYS A 112 -1.95 2.52 -17.62
C LYS A 112 -0.61 1.80 -17.41
N THR A 113 -0.35 1.36 -16.18
CA THR A 113 0.90 0.68 -15.84
C THR A 113 1.09 -0.55 -16.74
N PRO A 114 2.20 -0.65 -17.50
CA PRO A 114 2.42 -1.76 -18.41
C PRO A 114 2.41 -3.09 -17.68
N VAL A 115 1.62 -4.03 -18.18
CA VAL A 115 1.55 -5.41 -17.67
C VAL A 115 2.77 -6.18 -18.20
N PRO A 116 3.36 -7.11 -17.42
CA PRO A 116 4.44 -7.96 -17.90
C PRO A 116 3.94 -8.92 -18.99
N LYS A 117 4.81 -9.27 -19.95
CA LYS A 117 4.49 -10.10 -21.14
C LYS A 117 3.90 -11.49 -20.82
N PHE A 118 4.07 -12.00 -19.60
CA PHE A 118 3.54 -13.31 -19.20
C PHE A 118 2.06 -13.27 -18.77
N ALA A 119 1.46 -12.08 -18.72
CA ALA A 119 0.05 -11.84 -18.41
C ALA A 119 -0.68 -11.15 -19.58
N GLU A 120 -0.11 -11.20 -20.80
CA GLU A 120 -0.79 -10.93 -22.07
C GLU A 120 -1.43 -12.21 -22.62
#